data_AF-F0LK30-F1
#
_entry.id   AF-F0LK30-F1
#
_cell.length_a   1.000
_cell.length_b   1.000
_cell.length_c   1.000
_cell.angle_alpha   90.00
_cell.angle_beta   90.00
_cell.angle_gamma   90.00
#
_symmetry.space_group_name_H-M   'P 1'
#
loop_
_entity.id
_entity.type
_entity.pdbx_description
1 polymer ?
#
loop_
_entity_poly.entity_id
_entity_poly.type
_entity_poly.pdbx_seq_one_letter_code
_entity_poly.pdbx_strand_id
1 'polypeptide(L)'
;MQTANLSYTYYKDWLHNSTKYFEIYYPEEIYEDPTLQSKLNMLLLGADSTYESYSKLFGIKPQRAKIYLYPSKDSLKSITGKNTLWFVDYRNREIHIALIEESGMYSSFEIVSALLEFAAGRKLPDVIAVGFGVLNFRISMSPQEKAAKYVSIEQLKSLDLRKEYNETLYAEAGDLLRYIADIHGTQALIKTLKDGNIPTVNEKDFLEFLEVEDHETSNIEKTIITLNISIEQKKFEGAITYNNVTSQPYIYFRRTPRINIKEIKVNGKSVDFIQSFTIVIPMKNFKKGSIEIKYSGDYSKIEKIAPKRGYIEGQIKKNTAFLRGAFLRPMLNSVELFNVIEVRAKTDRGIVVAPGELISSNVWRISFPSGFSGVIPVFAGEFKKMELMNGYLTVYYMGLDDKTAEGYANLTAEILEFGVEHFGKPGYGKVKVVYPKEISISSLMLDTLAYSHNPLRYKYGYTYEVAHWWVPGTVTFDRNMSQFWFNLAFPWYYSLKYAQNISQESYRELRNYGISKYHRATKYGEKDVPLTEVWKVWRTDINLYYAVGAYKGALVLEKLEEYTGREAFFQSLREFFEKYRFREGNLNDFVAILEKNSGKPVKELFQNLTANTGLP
;
A
#
# COMPACT_ATOMS: atom_id res chain seq x y z
N MET A 1 -9.01 -31.24 -41.19
CA MET A 1 -10.35 -30.72 -41.53
C MET A 1 -11.32 -31.11 -40.42
N GLN A 2 -11.54 -30.18 -39.47
CA GLN A 2 -12.76 -29.96 -38.68
C GLN A 2 -12.50 -28.71 -37.81
N THR A 3 -12.23 -27.59 -38.47
CA THR A 3 -12.30 -26.25 -37.88
C THR A 3 -13.72 -25.76 -38.10
N ALA A 4 -14.68 -26.36 -37.40
CA ALA A 4 -16.07 -25.95 -37.43
C ALA A 4 -16.33 -25.00 -36.26
N ASN A 5 -16.58 -23.73 -36.56
CA ASN A 5 -17.45 -22.81 -35.81
C ASN A 5 -17.41 -22.84 -34.26
N LEU A 6 -16.23 -22.92 -33.62
CA LEU A 6 -16.11 -22.66 -32.18
C LEU A 6 -16.47 -21.20 -31.81
N SER A 7 -16.42 -20.25 -32.75
CA SER A 7 -16.44 -18.82 -32.43
C SER A 7 -17.82 -18.17 -32.29
N TYR A 8 -18.90 -18.71 -32.87
CA TYR A 8 -20.16 -17.96 -32.96
C TYR A 8 -21.24 -18.40 -31.98
N THR A 9 -21.26 -19.67 -31.55
CA THR A 9 -22.34 -20.18 -30.68
C THR A 9 -22.04 -20.02 -29.19
N TYR A 10 -20.81 -20.24 -28.74
CA TYR A 10 -20.46 -20.20 -27.31
C TYR A 10 -20.29 -18.79 -26.73
N TYR A 11 -19.87 -17.83 -27.56
CA TYR A 11 -19.58 -16.45 -27.14
C TYR A 11 -20.71 -15.47 -27.47
N LYS A 12 -21.84 -15.96 -28.01
CA LYS A 12 -22.95 -15.10 -28.47
C LYS A 12 -23.53 -14.26 -27.32
N ASP A 13 -23.60 -14.85 -26.13
CA ASP A 13 -24.19 -14.24 -24.94
C ASP A 13 -23.13 -13.63 -24.02
N TRP A 14 -21.85 -13.60 -24.44
CA TRP A 14 -20.79 -12.98 -23.66
C TRP A 14 -20.88 -11.45 -23.75
N LEU A 15 -20.69 -10.80 -22.61
CA LEU A 15 -20.50 -9.37 -22.53
C LEU A 15 -19.18 -8.99 -23.20
N HIS A 16 -19.09 -7.74 -23.66
CA HIS A 16 -17.87 -7.25 -24.28
C HIS A 16 -17.55 -5.79 -23.92
N ASN A 17 -16.26 -5.50 -23.84
CA ASN A 17 -15.72 -4.14 -23.76
C ASN A 17 -14.60 -3.94 -24.78
N SER A 18 -14.37 -2.69 -25.16
CA SER A 18 -13.32 -2.32 -26.11
C SER A 18 -12.32 -1.35 -25.48
N THR A 19 -11.06 -1.54 -25.81
CA THR A 19 -9.91 -0.66 -25.49
C THR A 19 -9.19 -0.29 -26.79
N LYS A 20 -8.07 0.43 -26.72
CA LYS A 20 -7.34 0.81 -27.95
C LYS A 20 -6.87 -0.41 -28.74
N TYR A 21 -6.41 -1.46 -28.07
CA TYR A 21 -5.85 -2.65 -28.72
C TYR A 21 -6.66 -3.93 -28.52
N PHE A 22 -7.62 -3.96 -27.60
CA PHE A 22 -8.30 -5.21 -27.25
C PHE A 22 -9.82 -5.09 -27.33
N GLU A 23 -10.45 -6.06 -27.98
CA GLU A 23 -11.84 -6.44 -27.70
C GLU A 23 -11.81 -7.53 -26.63
N ILE A 24 -12.50 -7.30 -25.51
CA ILE A 24 -12.45 -8.15 -24.31
C ILE A 24 -13.83 -8.77 -24.16
N TYR A 25 -13.91 -10.09 -24.22
CA TYR A 25 -15.13 -10.88 -24.09
C TYR A 25 -15.11 -11.66 -22.79
N TYR A 26 -16.24 -11.69 -22.08
CA TYR A 26 -16.39 -12.40 -20.81
C TYR A 26 -17.86 -12.77 -20.54
N PRO A 27 -18.16 -13.88 -19.84
CA PRO A 27 -19.52 -14.19 -19.39
C PRO A 27 -19.95 -13.27 -18.24
N GLU A 28 -21.26 -13.18 -18.00
CA GLU A 28 -21.87 -12.35 -16.96
C GLU A 28 -21.31 -12.62 -15.55
N GLU A 29 -20.97 -13.88 -15.24
CA GLU A 29 -20.35 -14.29 -13.97
C GLU A 29 -19.10 -13.47 -13.61
N ILE A 30 -18.26 -13.09 -14.58
CA ILE A 30 -17.07 -12.26 -14.33
C ILE A 30 -17.45 -10.85 -13.89
N TYR A 31 -18.58 -10.33 -14.38
CA TYR A 31 -19.07 -9.02 -14.00
C TYR A 31 -19.75 -9.04 -12.63
N GLU A 32 -20.44 -10.11 -12.29
CA GLU A 32 -21.18 -10.25 -11.03
C GLU A 32 -20.28 -10.61 -9.84
N ASP A 33 -19.25 -11.45 -10.04
CA ASP A 33 -18.30 -11.72 -8.97
C ASP A 33 -17.34 -10.53 -8.78
N PRO A 34 -17.29 -9.91 -7.58
CA PRO A 34 -16.47 -8.74 -7.38
C PRO A 34 -14.97 -8.98 -7.61
N THR A 35 -14.46 -10.16 -7.25
CA THR A 35 -13.04 -10.57 -7.41
C THR A 35 -12.68 -10.65 -8.89
N LEU A 36 -13.50 -11.31 -9.68
CA LEU A 36 -13.31 -11.42 -11.12
C LEU A 36 -13.49 -10.06 -11.82
N GLN A 37 -14.49 -9.27 -11.40
CA GLN A 37 -14.76 -7.93 -11.93
C GLN A 37 -13.58 -6.97 -11.70
N SER A 38 -12.92 -7.07 -10.54
CA SER A 38 -11.69 -6.33 -10.24
C SER A 38 -10.60 -6.58 -11.29
N LYS A 39 -10.41 -7.84 -11.72
CA LYS A 39 -9.42 -8.22 -12.74
C LYS A 39 -9.77 -7.69 -14.12
N LEU A 40 -11.06 -7.77 -14.50
CA LEU A 40 -11.58 -7.11 -15.70
C LEU A 40 -11.29 -5.60 -15.67
N ASN A 41 -11.54 -4.94 -14.54
CA ASN A 41 -11.29 -3.50 -14.38
C ASN A 41 -9.79 -3.14 -14.51
N MET A 42 -8.89 -3.97 -14.00
CA MET A 42 -7.45 -3.79 -14.20
C MET A 42 -7.06 -3.85 -15.68
N LEU A 43 -7.62 -4.81 -16.42
CA LEU A 43 -7.41 -4.95 -17.85
C LEU A 43 -7.92 -3.72 -18.61
N LEU A 44 -9.15 -3.27 -18.35
CA LEU A 44 -9.77 -2.10 -19.00
C LEU A 44 -9.00 -0.78 -18.78
N LEU A 45 -8.30 -0.66 -17.65
CA LEU A 45 -7.52 0.54 -17.32
C LEU A 45 -6.08 0.48 -17.84
N GLY A 46 -5.44 -0.70 -17.74
CA GLY A 46 -4.00 -0.84 -17.90
C GLY A 46 -3.54 -1.52 -19.19
N ALA A 47 -4.38 -2.34 -19.84
CA ALA A 47 -3.97 -3.26 -20.92
C ALA A 47 -3.22 -2.56 -22.04
N ASP A 48 -3.75 -1.42 -22.50
CA ASP A 48 -3.16 -0.69 -23.62
C ASP A 48 -1.73 -0.22 -23.31
N SER A 49 -1.50 0.41 -22.15
CA SER A 49 -0.17 0.88 -21.74
C SER A 49 0.82 -0.27 -21.52
N THR A 50 0.34 -1.38 -20.95
CA THR A 50 1.16 -2.59 -20.73
C THR A 50 1.57 -3.21 -22.06
N TYR A 51 0.61 -3.38 -22.98
CA TYR A 51 0.89 -3.99 -24.28
C TYR A 51 1.77 -3.11 -25.16
N GLU A 52 1.60 -1.78 -25.15
CA GLU A 52 2.51 -0.83 -25.80
C GLU A 52 3.94 -0.98 -25.27
N SER A 53 4.09 -1.07 -23.95
CA SER A 53 5.39 -1.21 -23.32
C SER A 53 6.08 -2.53 -23.66
N TYR A 54 5.35 -3.66 -23.61
CA TYR A 54 5.90 -4.96 -23.95
C TYR A 54 6.21 -5.07 -25.43
N SER A 55 5.35 -4.52 -26.29
CA SER A 55 5.59 -4.49 -27.74
C SER A 55 6.90 -3.75 -28.06
N LYS A 56 7.14 -2.60 -27.40
CA LYS A 56 8.40 -1.86 -27.51
C LYS A 56 9.59 -2.69 -27.02
N LEU A 57 9.45 -3.41 -25.90
CA LEU A 57 10.48 -4.31 -25.39
C LEU A 57 10.91 -5.33 -26.45
N PHE A 58 9.95 -5.99 -27.11
CA PHE A 58 10.21 -7.00 -28.14
C PHE A 58 10.42 -6.44 -29.55
N GLY A 59 10.42 -5.12 -29.74
CA GLY A 59 10.66 -4.48 -31.04
C GLY A 59 9.51 -4.67 -32.05
N ILE A 60 8.30 -4.93 -31.57
CA ILE A 60 7.10 -5.10 -32.40
C ILE A 60 6.16 -3.90 -32.30
N LYS A 61 5.33 -3.69 -33.33
CA LYS A 61 4.26 -2.69 -33.29
C LYS A 61 2.99 -3.31 -32.68
N PRO A 62 2.36 -2.67 -31.68
CA PRO A 62 1.05 -3.11 -31.17
C PRO A 62 0.02 -3.20 -32.29
N GLN A 63 -0.78 -4.25 -32.28
CA GLN A 63 -1.88 -4.45 -33.22
C GLN A 63 -3.12 -4.93 -32.48
N ARG A 64 -4.33 -4.73 -33.04
CA ARG A 64 -5.59 -5.12 -32.37
C ARG A 64 -5.73 -6.63 -32.15
N ALA A 65 -6.17 -7.06 -30.99
CA ALA A 65 -6.33 -8.46 -30.60
C ALA A 65 -7.67 -8.68 -29.88
N LYS A 66 -8.02 -9.94 -29.63
CA LYS A 66 -9.14 -10.28 -28.75
C LYS A 66 -8.64 -10.94 -27.47
N ILE A 67 -9.31 -10.66 -26.36
CA ILE A 67 -9.11 -11.32 -25.08
C ILE A 67 -10.40 -12.00 -24.69
N TYR A 68 -10.32 -13.29 -24.35
CA TYR A 68 -11.41 -14.08 -23.82
C TYR A 68 -11.10 -14.41 -22.37
N LEU A 69 -11.91 -13.91 -21.44
CA LEU A 69 -11.79 -14.19 -20.01
C LEU A 69 -12.75 -15.31 -19.62
N TYR A 70 -12.24 -16.31 -18.93
CA TYR A 70 -13.00 -17.44 -18.41
C TYR A 70 -13.03 -17.35 -16.88
N PRO A 71 -14.18 -17.59 -16.22
CA PRO A 71 -14.30 -17.52 -14.76
C PRO A 71 -13.37 -18.48 -14.02
N SER A 72 -12.99 -19.59 -14.67
CA SER A 72 -12.14 -20.62 -14.10
C SER A 72 -11.37 -21.39 -15.18
N LYS A 73 -10.36 -22.15 -14.74
CA LYS A 73 -9.60 -23.07 -15.60
C LYS A 73 -10.50 -24.14 -16.23
N ASP A 74 -11.45 -24.66 -15.46
CA ASP A 74 -12.37 -25.69 -15.94
C ASP A 74 -13.31 -25.14 -17.02
N SER A 75 -13.73 -23.87 -16.91
CA SER A 75 -14.48 -23.17 -17.95
C SER A 75 -13.66 -23.01 -19.24
N LEU A 76 -12.39 -22.60 -19.12
CA LEU A 76 -11.49 -22.52 -20.28
C LEU A 76 -11.31 -23.90 -20.94
N LYS A 77 -11.08 -24.95 -20.14
CA LYS A 77 -10.87 -26.31 -20.62
C LYS A 77 -12.12 -26.88 -21.30
N SER A 78 -13.31 -26.66 -20.75
CA SER A 78 -14.55 -27.17 -21.33
C SER A 78 -14.86 -26.54 -22.69
N ILE A 79 -14.54 -25.27 -22.87
CA ILE A 79 -14.81 -24.53 -24.12
C ILE A 79 -13.72 -24.75 -25.16
N THR A 80 -12.44 -24.77 -24.77
CA THR A 80 -11.30 -24.78 -25.71
C THR A 80 -10.57 -26.12 -25.79
N GLY A 81 -10.84 -27.04 -24.88
CA GLY A 81 -10.10 -28.29 -24.71
C GLY A 81 -8.70 -28.14 -24.10
N LYS A 82 -8.25 -26.91 -23.80
CA LYS A 82 -6.91 -26.64 -23.27
C LYS A 82 -6.92 -26.69 -21.75
N ASN A 83 -6.05 -27.52 -21.15
CA ASN A 83 -5.91 -27.62 -19.70
C ASN A 83 -4.80 -26.69 -19.20
N THR A 84 -5.07 -25.39 -19.13
CA THR A 84 -4.08 -24.36 -18.77
C THR A 84 -4.76 -23.10 -18.22
N LEU A 85 -4.02 -22.28 -17.49
CA LEU A 85 -4.47 -20.98 -17.00
C LEU A 85 -4.54 -19.94 -18.12
N TRP A 86 -3.68 -19.99 -19.13
CA TRP A 86 -3.82 -19.16 -20.32
C TRP A 86 -3.14 -19.79 -21.54
N PHE A 87 -3.58 -19.38 -22.73
CA PHE A 87 -2.83 -19.61 -23.96
C PHE A 87 -3.06 -18.48 -24.96
N VAL A 88 -2.12 -18.36 -25.90
CA VAL A 88 -2.17 -17.36 -26.98
C VAL A 88 -2.32 -18.08 -28.32
N ASP A 89 -3.37 -17.74 -29.07
CA ASP A 89 -3.50 -18.08 -30.48
C ASP A 89 -2.86 -16.99 -31.33
N TYR A 90 -1.59 -17.19 -31.69
CA TYR A 90 -0.83 -16.22 -32.49
C TYR A 90 -1.38 -16.04 -33.91
N ARG A 91 -2.09 -17.04 -34.45
CA ARG A 91 -2.64 -16.97 -35.82
C ARG A 91 -3.87 -16.09 -35.86
N ASN A 92 -4.78 -16.29 -34.92
CA ASN A 92 -6.02 -15.52 -34.82
C ASN A 92 -5.87 -14.24 -34.00
N ARG A 93 -4.74 -14.08 -33.30
CA ARG A 93 -4.42 -12.94 -32.42
C ARG A 93 -5.41 -12.85 -31.27
N GLU A 94 -5.63 -14.00 -30.63
CA GLU A 94 -6.56 -14.18 -29.53
C GLU A 94 -5.78 -14.63 -28.28
N ILE A 95 -6.18 -14.10 -27.13
CA ILE A 95 -5.61 -14.43 -25.83
C ILE A 95 -6.75 -15.03 -24.99
N HIS A 96 -6.56 -16.24 -24.48
CA HIS A 96 -7.54 -16.94 -23.67
C HIS A 96 -7.00 -17.08 -22.25
N ILE A 97 -7.75 -16.58 -21.26
CA ILE A 97 -7.27 -16.46 -19.88
C ILE A 97 -8.33 -16.99 -18.92
N ALA A 98 -7.98 -18.02 -18.15
CA ALA A 98 -8.73 -18.43 -16.98
C ALA A 98 -8.35 -17.56 -15.78
N LEU A 99 -9.33 -16.87 -15.21
CA LEU A 99 -9.13 -16.07 -14.01
C LEU A 99 -8.96 -16.98 -12.79
N ILE A 100 -8.02 -16.59 -11.93
CA ILE A 100 -7.75 -17.31 -10.67
C ILE A 100 -8.43 -16.56 -9.53
N GLU A 101 -9.20 -17.22 -8.67
CA GLU A 101 -9.87 -16.55 -7.54
C GLU A 101 -8.95 -16.31 -6.34
N GLU A 102 -7.85 -15.58 -6.56
CA GLU A 102 -6.91 -15.21 -5.49
C GLU A 102 -7.18 -13.81 -4.93
N SER A 103 -7.14 -13.70 -3.60
CA SER A 103 -7.64 -12.53 -2.85
C SER A 103 -6.63 -11.39 -2.63
N GLY A 104 -5.45 -11.47 -3.24
CA GLY A 104 -4.41 -10.43 -3.18
C GLY A 104 -4.82 -9.14 -3.92
N MET A 105 -4.62 -7.98 -3.28
CA MET A 105 -4.95 -6.67 -3.85
C MET A 105 -4.18 -6.45 -5.17
N TYR A 106 -4.91 -6.30 -6.29
CA TYR A 106 -4.37 -6.11 -7.65
C TYR A 106 -3.62 -7.31 -8.26
N SER A 107 -3.82 -8.52 -7.77
CA SER A 107 -3.21 -9.70 -8.39
C SER A 107 -3.92 -10.07 -9.70
N SER A 108 -3.19 -10.04 -10.82
CA SER A 108 -3.67 -10.47 -12.14
C SER A 108 -2.51 -11.07 -12.94
N PHE A 109 -1.77 -11.97 -12.31
CA PHE A 109 -0.53 -12.54 -12.84
C PHE A 109 -0.77 -13.26 -14.17
N GLU A 110 -1.89 -13.96 -14.27
CA GLU A 110 -2.33 -14.66 -15.48
C GLU A 110 -2.50 -13.69 -16.66
N ILE A 111 -3.03 -12.48 -16.40
CA ILE A 111 -3.22 -11.45 -17.41
C ILE A 111 -1.87 -10.86 -17.82
N VAL A 112 -1.05 -10.50 -16.85
CA VAL A 112 0.27 -9.90 -17.08
C VAL A 112 1.17 -10.87 -17.87
N SER A 113 1.15 -12.15 -17.51
CA SER A 113 1.92 -13.21 -18.17
C SER A 113 1.44 -13.44 -19.60
N ALA A 114 0.12 -13.51 -19.81
CA ALA A 114 -0.46 -13.70 -21.14
C ALA A 114 -0.18 -12.51 -22.08
N LEU A 115 -0.26 -11.27 -21.57
CA LEU A 115 0.07 -10.07 -22.36
C LEU A 115 1.57 -10.01 -22.72
N LEU A 116 2.46 -10.42 -21.82
CA LEU A 116 3.90 -10.49 -22.08
C LEU A 116 4.19 -11.48 -23.20
N GLU A 117 3.61 -12.67 -23.12
CA GLU A 117 3.76 -13.73 -24.12
C GLU A 117 3.17 -13.31 -25.48
N PHE A 118 1.98 -12.70 -25.48
CA PHE A 118 1.38 -12.17 -26.70
C PHE A 118 2.28 -11.12 -27.37
N ALA A 119 2.88 -10.23 -26.58
CA ALA A 119 3.83 -9.24 -27.09
C ALA A 119 5.16 -9.86 -27.55
N ALA A 120 5.59 -10.98 -26.96
CA ALA A 120 6.76 -11.71 -27.43
C ALA A 120 6.52 -12.39 -28.79
N GLY A 121 5.27 -12.61 -29.18
CA GLY A 121 4.89 -13.32 -30.41
C GLY A 121 5.25 -14.81 -30.40
N ARG A 122 5.62 -15.34 -29.24
CA ARG A 122 6.02 -16.74 -29.03
C ARG A 122 5.79 -17.14 -27.57
N LYS A 123 5.61 -18.44 -27.34
CA LYS A 123 5.54 -18.98 -25.99
C LYS A 123 6.88 -18.76 -25.27
N LEU A 124 6.84 -18.07 -24.14
CA LEU A 124 7.99 -17.93 -23.23
C LEU A 124 8.03 -19.12 -22.25
N PRO A 125 9.20 -19.49 -21.71
CA PRO A 125 9.28 -20.46 -20.61
C PRO A 125 8.39 -20.06 -19.44
N ASP A 126 7.72 -21.04 -18.84
CA ASP A 126 6.76 -20.85 -17.75
C ASP A 126 7.33 -20.01 -16.60
N VAL A 127 8.53 -20.38 -16.12
CA VAL A 127 9.24 -19.66 -15.04
C VAL A 127 9.49 -18.18 -15.36
N ILE A 128 9.70 -17.82 -16.63
CA ILE A 128 9.94 -16.43 -17.04
C ILE A 128 8.60 -15.67 -17.14
N ALA A 129 7.59 -16.25 -17.78
CA ALA A 129 6.29 -15.61 -17.96
C ALA A 129 5.60 -15.40 -16.60
N VAL A 130 5.50 -16.47 -15.80
CA VAL A 130 4.92 -16.43 -14.44
C VAL A 130 5.76 -15.54 -13.53
N GLY A 131 7.08 -15.74 -13.51
CA GLY A 131 7.98 -14.97 -12.66
C GLY A 131 7.89 -13.47 -12.93
N PHE A 132 7.73 -13.06 -14.20
CA PHE A 132 7.55 -11.64 -14.51
C PHE A 132 6.15 -11.14 -14.12
N GLY A 133 5.13 -11.99 -14.29
CA GLY A 133 3.76 -11.72 -13.86
C GLY A 133 3.64 -11.45 -12.36
N VAL A 134 4.46 -12.10 -11.54
CA VAL A 134 4.47 -11.97 -10.08
C VAL A 134 5.61 -11.12 -9.51
N LEU A 135 6.54 -10.62 -10.34
CA LEU A 135 7.76 -9.91 -9.91
C LEU A 135 7.51 -8.79 -8.88
N ASN A 136 6.36 -8.11 -8.98
CA ASN A 136 5.98 -7.01 -8.09
C ASN A 136 5.01 -7.40 -6.96
N PHE A 137 4.54 -8.64 -6.98
CA PHE A 137 3.54 -9.13 -6.05
C PHE A 137 4.23 -10.09 -5.10
N ARG A 138 4.72 -9.53 -3.99
CA ARG A 138 5.29 -10.34 -2.90
C ARG A 138 4.19 -11.24 -2.35
N ILE A 139 4.19 -12.47 -2.84
CA ILE A 139 3.49 -13.57 -2.20
C ILE A 139 4.12 -13.72 -0.82
N SER A 140 3.34 -13.45 0.21
CA SER A 140 3.84 -13.32 1.57
C SER A 140 4.10 -14.69 2.15
N MET A 141 5.35 -15.13 2.07
CA MET A 141 5.86 -16.31 2.77
C MET A 141 6.97 -15.86 3.72
N SER A 142 6.95 -16.41 4.93
CA SER A 142 8.05 -16.27 5.88
C SER A 142 9.34 -16.90 5.32
N PRO A 143 10.53 -16.44 5.73
CA PRO A 143 11.79 -17.09 5.34
C PRO A 143 11.80 -18.60 5.60
N GLN A 144 11.20 -19.05 6.70
CA GLN A 144 11.09 -20.47 7.05
C GLN A 144 10.20 -21.25 6.07
N GLU A 145 9.09 -20.67 5.63
CA GLU A 145 8.23 -21.29 4.61
C GLU A 145 8.92 -21.37 3.25
N LYS A 146 9.68 -20.32 2.88
CA LYS A 146 10.46 -20.30 1.65
C LYS A 146 11.52 -21.42 1.66
N ALA A 147 12.29 -21.52 2.73
CA ALA A 147 13.32 -22.55 2.86
C ALA A 147 12.74 -23.97 2.87
N ALA A 148 11.62 -24.20 3.55
CA ALA A 148 11.01 -25.52 3.67
C ALA A 148 10.35 -26.03 2.37
N LYS A 149 9.87 -25.13 1.51
CA LYS A 149 9.15 -25.48 0.27
C LYS A 149 9.98 -25.28 -1.00
N TYR A 150 11.22 -24.84 -0.85
CA TYR A 150 12.16 -24.56 -1.93
C TYR A 150 12.26 -25.71 -2.94
N VAL A 151 12.16 -25.38 -4.23
CA VAL A 151 12.58 -26.28 -5.32
C VAL A 151 13.83 -25.74 -6.01
N SER A 152 14.70 -26.65 -6.46
CA SER A 152 15.92 -26.23 -7.16
C SER A 152 15.60 -25.42 -8.42
N ILE A 153 16.51 -24.52 -8.80
CA ILE A 153 16.33 -23.67 -9.99
C ILE A 153 16.11 -24.50 -11.26
N GLU A 154 16.80 -25.64 -11.40
CA GLU A 154 16.61 -26.55 -12.54
C GLU A 154 15.26 -27.26 -12.51
N GLN A 155 14.78 -27.67 -11.34
CA GLN A 155 13.41 -28.19 -11.20
C GLN A 155 12.40 -27.11 -11.58
N LEU A 156 12.52 -25.90 -11.03
CA LEU A 156 11.61 -24.79 -11.30
C LEU A 156 11.50 -24.45 -12.80
N LYS A 157 12.62 -24.49 -13.53
CA LYS A 157 12.66 -24.31 -14.99
C LYS A 157 11.89 -25.39 -15.77
N SER A 158 11.80 -26.60 -15.23
CA SER A 158 11.17 -27.75 -15.89
C SER A 158 9.67 -27.89 -15.61
N LEU A 159 9.15 -27.18 -14.61
CA LEU A 159 7.75 -27.27 -14.19
C LEU A 159 6.78 -26.57 -15.16
N ASP A 160 5.60 -27.17 -15.32
CA ASP A 160 4.45 -26.56 -16.01
C ASP A 160 3.66 -25.68 -15.04
N LEU A 161 4.12 -24.43 -14.87
CA LEU A 161 3.50 -23.45 -13.97
C LEU A 161 2.18 -22.90 -14.54
N ARG A 162 1.88 -23.13 -15.81
CA ARG A 162 0.61 -22.76 -16.45
C ARG A 162 -0.50 -23.78 -16.21
N LYS A 163 -0.18 -24.98 -15.72
CA LYS A 163 -1.17 -26.04 -15.48
C LYS A 163 -2.15 -25.65 -14.38
N GLU A 164 -1.62 -25.21 -13.24
CA GLU A 164 -2.37 -24.85 -12.03
C GLU A 164 -1.66 -23.73 -11.27
N TYR A 165 -2.43 -22.92 -10.56
CA TYR A 165 -1.88 -21.92 -9.66
C TYR A 165 -1.25 -22.62 -8.46
N ASN A 166 0.01 -22.32 -8.19
CA ASN A 166 0.71 -22.75 -7.00
C ASN A 166 1.43 -21.53 -6.43
N GLU A 167 0.92 -21.03 -5.32
CA GLU A 167 1.40 -19.82 -4.66
C GLU A 167 2.91 -19.86 -4.39
N THR A 168 3.43 -20.98 -3.89
CA THR A 168 4.86 -21.15 -3.58
C THR A 168 5.72 -21.11 -4.83
N LEU A 169 5.38 -21.92 -5.85
CA LEU A 169 6.18 -21.97 -7.09
C LEU A 169 6.13 -20.65 -7.85
N TYR A 170 5.01 -19.94 -7.80
CA TYR A 170 4.85 -18.62 -8.40
C TYR A 170 5.75 -17.61 -7.70
N ALA A 171 5.74 -17.62 -6.36
CA ALA A 171 6.59 -16.73 -5.57
C ALA A 171 8.07 -16.96 -5.85
N GLU A 172 8.52 -18.22 -5.88
CA GLU A 172 9.89 -18.58 -6.19
C GLU A 172 10.30 -18.15 -7.60
N ALA A 173 9.42 -18.30 -8.59
CA ALA A 173 9.66 -17.80 -9.95
C ALA A 173 9.81 -16.27 -9.99
N GLY A 174 9.00 -15.55 -9.20
CA GLY A 174 9.12 -14.10 -9.03
C GLY A 174 10.42 -13.69 -8.35
N ASP A 175 10.76 -14.36 -7.25
CA ASP A 175 12.01 -14.14 -6.49
C ASP A 175 13.23 -14.42 -7.35
N LEU A 176 13.20 -15.41 -8.25
CA LEU A 176 14.29 -15.69 -9.19
C LEU A 176 14.52 -14.53 -10.18
N LEU A 177 13.44 -13.97 -10.76
CA LEU A 177 13.60 -12.81 -11.64
C LEU A 177 14.00 -11.55 -10.89
N ARG A 178 13.57 -11.40 -9.63
CA ARG A 178 14.02 -10.33 -8.73
C ARG A 178 15.51 -10.47 -8.42
N TYR A 179 15.97 -11.66 -8.06
CA TYR A 179 17.38 -11.96 -7.87
C TYR A 179 18.22 -11.56 -9.09
N ILE A 180 17.75 -11.89 -10.31
CA ILE A 180 18.44 -11.49 -11.53
C ILE A 180 18.53 -9.97 -11.66
N ALA A 181 17.44 -9.26 -11.37
CA ALA A 181 17.43 -7.79 -11.42
C ALA A 181 18.35 -7.17 -10.36
N ASP A 182 18.33 -7.70 -9.14
CA ASP A 182 19.05 -7.17 -7.98
C ASP A 182 20.57 -7.43 -8.09
N ILE A 183 20.96 -8.64 -8.50
CA ILE A 183 22.36 -9.07 -8.54
C ILE A 183 23.02 -8.75 -9.88
N HIS A 184 22.30 -8.96 -10.99
CA HIS A 184 22.86 -8.80 -12.34
C HIS A 184 22.40 -7.53 -13.05
N GLY A 185 21.48 -6.77 -12.45
CA GLY A 185 20.97 -5.51 -12.98
C GLY A 185 19.83 -5.69 -13.99
N THR A 186 19.17 -4.58 -14.32
CA THR A 186 17.97 -4.59 -15.16
C THR A 186 18.22 -5.12 -16.57
N GLN A 187 19.41 -4.90 -17.11
CA GLN A 187 19.79 -5.40 -18.44
C GLN A 187 19.81 -6.94 -18.50
N ALA A 188 20.20 -7.61 -17.42
CA ALA A 188 20.14 -9.06 -17.33
C ALA A 188 18.69 -9.57 -17.31
N LEU A 189 17.80 -8.88 -16.59
CA LEU A 189 16.36 -9.17 -16.61
C LEU A 189 15.79 -8.98 -18.03
N ILE A 190 16.11 -7.89 -18.71
CA ILE A 190 15.66 -7.62 -20.08
C ILE A 190 16.12 -8.72 -21.04
N LYS A 191 17.38 -9.13 -20.95
CA LYS A 191 17.93 -10.22 -21.75
C LYS A 191 17.20 -11.53 -21.47
N THR A 192 16.93 -11.83 -20.20
CA THR A 192 16.17 -13.01 -19.77
C THR A 192 14.78 -13.04 -20.43
N LEU A 193 14.07 -11.91 -20.43
CA LEU A 193 12.75 -11.80 -21.06
C LEU A 193 12.81 -11.98 -22.59
N LYS A 194 13.80 -11.39 -23.25
CA LYS A 194 13.94 -11.43 -24.72
C LYS A 194 14.36 -12.78 -25.24
N ASP A 195 15.40 -13.34 -24.64
CA ASP A 195 16.02 -14.58 -25.09
C ASP A 195 15.19 -15.78 -24.61
N GLY A 196 14.49 -15.63 -23.48
CA GLY A 196 13.79 -16.72 -22.82
C GLY A 196 14.79 -17.67 -22.14
N ASN A 197 15.92 -17.15 -21.67
CA ASN A 197 16.94 -17.93 -20.97
C ASN A 197 17.33 -17.26 -19.65
N ILE A 198 17.34 -18.03 -18.57
CA ILE A 198 17.78 -17.59 -17.25
C ILE A 198 19.31 -17.67 -17.21
N PRO A 199 20.04 -16.63 -16.77
CA PRO A 199 21.48 -16.69 -16.59
C PRO A 199 21.88 -17.78 -15.59
N THR A 200 23.14 -18.19 -15.58
CA THR A 200 23.64 -19.08 -14.52
C THR A 200 23.51 -18.40 -13.18
N VAL A 201 22.74 -19.00 -12.27
CA VAL A 201 22.52 -18.55 -10.90
C VAL A 201 23.11 -19.58 -9.96
N ASN A 202 23.92 -19.14 -9.00
CA ASN A 202 24.40 -20.01 -7.94
C ASN A 202 23.24 -20.29 -6.96
N GLU A 203 22.95 -21.57 -6.75
CA GLU A 203 21.81 -22.00 -5.93
C GLU A 203 21.95 -21.59 -4.46
N LYS A 204 23.18 -21.64 -3.93
CA LYS A 204 23.47 -21.20 -2.57
C LYS A 204 23.25 -19.70 -2.40
N ASP A 205 23.74 -18.90 -3.34
CA ASP A 205 23.58 -17.43 -3.30
C ASP A 205 22.09 -17.04 -3.42
N PHE A 206 21.31 -17.81 -4.21
CA PHE A 206 19.87 -17.62 -4.31
C PHE A 206 19.13 -17.99 -3.02
N LEU A 207 19.51 -19.09 -2.36
CA LEU A 207 18.94 -19.45 -1.06
C LEU A 207 19.23 -18.40 0.02
N GLU A 208 20.48 -17.92 0.09
CA GLU A 208 20.85 -16.82 0.99
C GLU A 208 20.03 -15.57 0.71
N PHE A 209 19.76 -15.26 -0.56
CA PHE A 209 18.87 -14.16 -0.95
C PHE A 209 17.43 -14.33 -0.49
N LEU A 210 16.90 -15.56 -0.41
CA LEU A 210 15.54 -15.83 0.07
C LEU A 210 15.39 -15.67 1.59
N GLU A 211 16.47 -15.82 2.35
CA GLU A 211 16.47 -15.74 3.82
C GLU A 211 16.48 -14.30 4.36
N VAL A 212 16.90 -13.32 3.55
CA VAL A 212 16.97 -11.92 3.98
C VAL A 212 15.57 -11.30 4.01
N GLU A 213 15.15 -10.83 5.19
CA GLU A 213 13.94 -10.00 5.32
C GLU A 213 14.12 -8.70 4.53
N ASP A 214 13.28 -8.57 3.51
CA ASP A 214 13.46 -7.57 2.49
C ASP A 214 12.76 -6.26 2.86
N HIS A 215 13.57 -5.25 3.16
CA HIS A 215 13.14 -3.86 3.24
C HIS A 215 13.91 -3.01 2.23
N GLU A 216 13.62 -3.18 0.94
CA GLU A 216 14.02 -2.22 -0.11
C GLU A 216 13.67 -0.77 0.31
N THR A 217 14.68 -0.07 0.82
CA THR A 217 14.54 1.28 1.36
C THR A 217 15.30 2.25 0.47
N SER A 218 14.62 3.32 0.05
CA SER A 218 15.24 4.42 -0.67
C SER A 218 15.32 5.64 0.22
N ASN A 219 16.54 6.15 0.44
CA ASN A 219 16.72 7.47 1.04
C ASN A 219 16.62 8.52 -0.06
N ILE A 220 15.80 9.54 0.17
CA ILE A 220 15.48 10.58 -0.81
C ILE A 220 15.67 11.94 -0.15
N GLU A 221 16.63 12.71 -0.63
CA GLU A 221 16.88 14.05 -0.10
C GLU A 221 15.71 15.00 -0.39
N LYS A 222 15.19 14.98 -1.62
CA LYS A 222 14.06 15.83 -1.99
C LYS A 222 13.14 15.20 -3.02
N THR A 223 11.86 15.08 -2.66
CA THR A 223 10.77 14.68 -3.54
C THR A 223 9.97 15.90 -3.96
N ILE A 224 9.79 16.12 -5.27
CA ILE A 224 8.94 17.18 -5.82
C ILE A 224 7.83 16.52 -6.63
N ILE A 225 6.58 16.78 -6.28
CA ILE A 225 5.40 16.29 -6.99
C ILE A 225 4.70 17.49 -7.61
N THR A 226 4.52 17.50 -8.92
CA THR A 226 3.75 18.52 -9.65
C THR A 226 2.47 17.89 -10.19
N LEU A 227 1.32 18.52 -9.96
CA LEU A 227 0.01 18.00 -10.37
C LEU A 227 -0.89 19.08 -10.95
N ASN A 228 -1.55 18.75 -12.06
CA ASN A 228 -2.65 19.49 -12.62
C ASN A 228 -3.89 18.59 -12.57
N ILE A 229 -4.72 18.77 -11.55
CA ILE A 229 -5.90 17.94 -11.31
C ILE A 229 -7.10 18.57 -12.02
N SER A 230 -7.83 17.77 -12.80
CA SER A 230 -9.15 18.14 -13.29
C SER A 230 -10.21 17.27 -12.60
N ILE A 231 -10.96 17.89 -11.71
CA ILE A 231 -12.11 17.26 -11.05
C ILE A 231 -13.22 17.04 -12.08
N GLU A 232 -13.40 17.98 -13.01
CA GLU A 232 -14.41 17.89 -14.06
C GLU A 232 -14.18 16.67 -14.97
N GLN A 233 -12.94 16.50 -15.46
CA GLN A 233 -12.59 15.41 -16.35
C GLN A 233 -12.30 14.10 -15.60
N LYS A 234 -12.16 14.15 -14.27
CA LYS A 234 -11.68 13.05 -13.43
C LYS A 234 -10.31 12.53 -13.88
N LYS A 235 -9.39 13.44 -14.15
CA LYS A 235 -8.03 13.14 -14.64
C LYS A 235 -7.00 14.05 -14.02
N PHE A 236 -5.73 13.69 -14.15
CA PHE A 236 -4.65 14.62 -13.87
C PHE A 236 -3.44 14.37 -14.76
N GLU A 237 -2.65 15.43 -14.96
CA GLU A 237 -1.28 15.34 -15.47
C GLU A 237 -0.30 15.59 -14.31
N GLY A 238 0.76 14.78 -14.26
CA GLY A 238 1.68 14.74 -13.13
C GLY A 238 3.14 14.62 -13.55
N ALA A 239 4.01 15.15 -12.70
CA ALA A 239 5.44 14.89 -12.74
C ALA A 239 5.97 14.69 -11.33
N ILE A 240 6.84 13.71 -11.13
CA ILE A 240 7.56 13.52 -9.88
C ILE A 240 9.06 13.58 -10.13
N THR A 241 9.78 14.27 -9.25
CA THR A 241 11.23 14.30 -9.22
C THR A 241 11.72 13.81 -7.87
N TYR A 242 12.51 12.74 -7.89
CA TYR A 242 13.28 12.26 -6.75
C TYR A 242 14.73 12.73 -6.91
N ASN A 243 15.21 13.57 -6.00
CA ASN A 243 16.57 14.10 -6.04
C ASN A 243 17.46 13.38 -5.04
N ASN A 244 18.70 13.13 -5.45
CA ASN A 244 19.73 12.48 -4.65
C ASN A 244 19.25 11.20 -3.97
N VAL A 245 18.58 10.35 -4.75
CA VAL A 245 18.18 9.03 -4.33
C VAL A 245 19.42 8.18 -4.12
N THR A 246 19.49 7.54 -2.96
CA THR A 246 20.38 6.40 -2.74
C THR A 246 19.49 5.19 -2.45
N SER A 247 19.51 4.23 -3.36
CA SER A 247 18.73 2.99 -3.31
C SER A 247 19.66 1.79 -3.43
N GLN A 248 19.28 0.66 -2.85
CA GLN A 248 19.99 -0.62 -2.95
C GLN A 248 18.99 -1.69 -3.40
N PRO A 249 19.31 -2.61 -4.33
CA PRO A 249 20.31 -2.55 -5.43
C PRO A 249 19.71 -2.25 -6.82
N TYR A 250 18.40 -2.50 -7.02
CA TYR A 250 17.65 -2.24 -8.25
C TYR A 250 16.46 -1.31 -7.95
N ILE A 251 15.98 -0.58 -8.96
CA ILE A 251 14.84 0.33 -8.80
C ILE A 251 13.67 -0.11 -9.66
N TYR A 252 12.49 -0.06 -9.08
CA TYR A 252 11.23 -0.09 -9.80
C TYR A 252 10.26 0.86 -9.13
N PHE A 253 9.19 1.17 -9.86
CA PHE A 253 8.10 1.97 -9.31
C PHE A 253 6.82 1.16 -9.24
N ARG A 254 6.17 1.20 -8.08
CA ARG A 254 4.82 0.68 -7.89
C ARG A 254 3.81 1.72 -8.36
N ARG A 255 2.79 1.28 -9.08
CA ARG A 255 1.69 2.14 -9.57
C ARG A 255 0.37 1.39 -9.53
N THR A 256 -0.71 2.10 -9.85
CA THR A 256 -1.98 1.48 -10.23
C THR A 256 -2.16 1.47 -11.75
N PRO A 257 -3.06 0.63 -12.29
CA PRO A 257 -3.39 0.63 -13.73
C PRO A 257 -3.87 1.98 -14.26
N ARG A 258 -4.34 2.88 -13.39
CA ARG A 258 -4.80 4.24 -13.74
C ARG A 258 -3.68 5.19 -14.13
N ILE A 259 -2.46 4.93 -13.66
CA ILE A 259 -1.30 5.81 -13.81
C ILE A 259 -0.52 5.39 -15.05
N ASN A 260 -0.59 6.14 -16.14
CA ASN A 260 0.20 5.84 -17.33
C ASN A 260 1.52 6.62 -17.33
N ILE A 261 2.65 5.92 -17.42
CA ILE A 261 3.97 6.56 -17.48
C ILE A 261 4.27 7.01 -18.91
N LYS A 262 4.72 8.26 -19.05
CA LYS A 262 5.02 8.90 -20.35
C LYS A 262 6.51 9.01 -20.60
N GLU A 263 7.27 9.35 -19.57
CA GLU A 263 8.71 9.55 -19.67
C GLU A 263 9.36 9.26 -18.32
N ILE A 264 10.54 8.63 -18.34
CA ILE A 264 11.44 8.56 -17.19
C ILE A 264 12.77 9.17 -17.61
N LYS A 265 13.30 10.08 -16.80
CA LYS A 265 14.66 10.58 -16.92
C LYS A 265 15.47 10.17 -15.70
N VAL A 266 16.68 9.70 -15.95
CA VAL A 266 17.65 9.34 -14.91
C VAL A 266 18.90 10.19 -15.09
N ASN A 267 19.18 11.05 -14.13
CA ASN A 267 20.24 12.07 -14.19
C ASN A 267 20.08 12.96 -15.45
N GLY A 268 18.85 13.46 -15.66
CA GLY A 268 18.51 14.35 -16.78
C GLY A 268 18.39 13.70 -18.16
N LYS A 269 18.77 12.43 -18.32
CA LYS A 269 18.69 11.70 -19.60
C LYS A 269 17.46 10.79 -19.63
N SER A 270 16.64 10.92 -20.67
CA SER A 270 15.50 10.02 -20.90
C SER A 270 15.99 8.59 -21.05
N VAL A 271 15.26 7.64 -20.44
CA VAL A 271 15.55 6.21 -20.49
C VAL A 271 14.33 5.44 -20.95
N ASP A 272 14.58 4.32 -21.61
CA ASP A 272 13.53 3.34 -21.85
C ASP A 272 13.11 2.65 -20.55
N PHE A 273 11.87 2.17 -20.53
CA PHE A 273 11.30 1.50 -19.37
C PHE A 273 10.27 0.46 -19.82
N ILE A 274 10.05 -0.52 -18.95
CA ILE A 274 8.95 -1.48 -19.05
C ILE A 274 7.89 -1.03 -18.05
N GLN A 275 6.63 -0.88 -18.46
CA GLN A 275 5.51 -0.68 -17.55
C GLN A 275 4.47 -1.79 -17.73
N SER A 276 4.01 -2.33 -16.61
CA SER A 276 2.89 -3.25 -16.49
C SER A 276 1.84 -2.64 -15.55
N PHE A 277 0.78 -3.36 -15.20
CA PHE A 277 -0.34 -2.87 -14.38
C PHE A 277 0.09 -2.20 -13.07
N THR A 278 1.09 -2.77 -12.40
CA THR A 278 1.48 -2.34 -11.06
C THR A 278 2.95 -1.96 -10.94
N ILE A 279 3.77 -2.23 -11.95
CA ILE A 279 5.22 -2.02 -11.91
C ILE A 279 5.73 -1.23 -13.11
N VAL A 280 6.76 -0.43 -12.87
CA VAL A 280 7.53 0.31 -13.88
C VAL A 280 9.01 0.08 -13.62
N ILE A 281 9.73 -0.37 -14.64
CA ILE A 281 11.12 -0.82 -14.57
C ILE A 281 11.96 0.02 -15.53
N PRO A 282 12.80 0.95 -15.04
CA PRO A 282 13.75 1.66 -15.89
C PRO A 282 14.77 0.67 -16.46
N MET A 283 15.00 0.69 -17.77
CA MET A 283 16.00 -0.21 -18.38
C MET A 283 17.44 0.20 -18.04
N LYS A 284 17.65 1.34 -17.36
CA LYS A 284 18.97 1.81 -16.93
C LYS A 284 19.30 1.32 -15.53
N ASN A 285 20.50 0.78 -15.35
CA ASN A 285 21.05 0.46 -14.03
C ASN A 285 21.22 1.75 -13.23
N PHE A 286 20.40 1.93 -12.19
CA PHE A 286 20.45 3.06 -11.28
C PHE A 286 21.09 2.64 -9.96
N LYS A 287 22.05 3.42 -9.47
CA LYS A 287 22.63 3.25 -8.13
C LYS A 287 22.39 4.46 -7.24
N LYS A 288 22.62 5.65 -7.81
CA LYS A 288 22.38 6.93 -7.15
C LYS A 288 22.11 8.03 -8.17
N GLY A 289 21.42 9.08 -7.73
CA GLY A 289 21.21 10.29 -8.52
C GLY A 289 19.77 10.77 -8.51
N SER A 290 19.34 11.42 -9.61
CA SER A 290 18.00 11.95 -9.75
C SER A 290 17.15 11.15 -10.73
N ILE A 291 15.86 11.08 -10.44
CA ILE A 291 14.84 10.42 -11.25
C ILE A 291 13.70 11.41 -11.44
N GLU A 292 13.33 11.66 -12.69
CA GLU A 292 12.12 12.42 -13.05
C GLU A 292 11.17 11.49 -13.80
N ILE A 293 9.89 11.50 -13.45
CA ILE A 293 8.86 10.70 -14.12
C ILE A 293 7.71 11.62 -14.47
N LYS A 294 7.31 11.62 -15.75
CA LYS A 294 6.07 12.25 -16.23
C LYS A 294 5.01 11.19 -16.42
N TYR A 295 3.80 11.49 -15.95
CA TYR A 295 2.71 10.52 -15.91
C TYR A 295 1.35 11.20 -15.93
N SER A 296 0.32 10.43 -16.29
CA SER A 296 -1.08 10.88 -16.29
C SER A 296 -1.93 9.91 -15.48
N GLY A 297 -2.95 10.40 -14.77
CA GLY A 297 -3.94 9.59 -14.07
C GLY A 297 -5.32 9.67 -14.71
N ASP A 298 -5.97 8.53 -14.95
CA ASP A 298 -7.36 8.47 -15.46
C ASP A 298 -8.32 7.78 -14.47
N TYR A 299 -9.24 8.59 -13.92
CA TYR A 299 -10.27 8.18 -12.97
C TYR A 299 -11.68 8.24 -13.58
N SER A 300 -11.79 8.52 -14.88
CA SER A 300 -13.09 8.74 -15.52
C SER A 300 -13.79 7.44 -15.92
N LYS A 301 -13.03 6.36 -16.17
CA LYS A 301 -13.56 5.11 -16.76
C LYS A 301 -14.21 4.16 -15.75
N ILE A 302 -13.54 3.91 -14.65
CA ILE A 302 -13.92 2.90 -13.66
C ILE A 302 -13.89 3.54 -12.29
N GLU A 303 -14.87 3.27 -11.45
CA GLU A 303 -14.93 3.83 -10.09
C GLU A 303 -14.15 2.98 -9.08
N LYS A 304 -14.30 1.65 -9.11
CA LYS A 304 -13.68 0.71 -8.16
C LYS A 304 -12.83 -0.34 -8.88
N ILE A 305 -11.61 -0.56 -8.39
CA ILE A 305 -10.73 -1.62 -8.90
C ILE A 305 -10.61 -2.77 -7.89
N ALA A 306 -10.97 -2.58 -6.60
CA ALA A 306 -10.77 -3.59 -5.57
C ALA A 306 -12.07 -4.33 -5.22
N PRO A 307 -12.04 -5.66 -5.04
CA PRO A 307 -13.23 -6.49 -5.10
C PRO A 307 -14.09 -6.52 -3.84
N LYS A 308 -13.54 -6.48 -2.62
CA LYS A 308 -14.37 -6.76 -1.43
C LYS A 308 -14.09 -5.91 -0.19
N ARG A 309 -12.85 -5.45 0.06
CA ARG A 309 -12.49 -4.73 1.31
C ARG A 309 -11.31 -3.75 1.18
N GLY A 310 -10.84 -3.48 -0.03
CA GLY A 310 -9.72 -2.56 -0.25
C GLY A 310 -10.12 -1.10 0.01
N TYR A 311 -9.37 -0.39 0.85
CA TYR A 311 -9.50 1.06 0.94
C TYR A 311 -9.22 1.66 -0.44
N ILE A 312 -10.16 2.44 -0.97
CA ILE A 312 -9.92 3.15 -2.22
C ILE A 312 -8.98 4.32 -1.92
N GLU A 313 -7.70 4.15 -2.22
CA GLU A 313 -6.64 5.11 -1.91
C GLU A 313 -6.49 6.23 -2.95
N GLY A 314 -7.41 6.32 -3.91
CA GLY A 314 -7.48 7.46 -4.81
C GLY A 314 -8.79 7.52 -5.56
N GLN A 315 -9.42 8.69 -5.53
CA GLN A 315 -10.74 8.96 -6.12
C GLN A 315 -10.81 10.39 -6.63
N ILE A 316 -11.41 10.58 -7.80
CA ILE A 316 -11.86 11.88 -8.28
C ILE A 316 -13.37 11.80 -8.46
N LYS A 317 -14.10 12.39 -7.50
CA LYS A 317 -15.56 12.44 -7.43
C LYS A 317 -16.08 13.72 -8.08
N LYS A 318 -17.36 14.02 -7.91
CA LYS A 318 -18.01 15.17 -8.55
C LYS A 318 -17.42 16.48 -8.05
N ASN A 319 -17.12 16.58 -6.76
CA ASN A 319 -16.69 17.82 -6.11
C ASN A 319 -15.32 17.74 -5.43
N THR A 320 -14.77 16.53 -5.30
CA THR A 320 -13.57 16.29 -4.51
C THR A 320 -12.63 15.35 -5.25
N ALA A 321 -11.34 15.65 -5.21
CA ALA A 321 -10.29 14.68 -5.46
C ALA A 321 -9.58 14.33 -4.15
N PHE A 322 -9.25 13.05 -4.00
CA PHE A 322 -8.32 12.55 -3.00
C PHE A 322 -7.39 11.58 -3.69
N LEU A 323 -6.11 11.80 -3.60
CA LEU A 323 -5.09 10.95 -4.22
C LEU A 323 -3.98 10.70 -3.20
N ARG A 324 -3.59 9.45 -2.99
CA ARG A 324 -2.43 9.10 -2.17
C ARG A 324 -1.67 7.90 -2.72
N GLY A 325 -0.45 7.69 -2.23
CA GLY A 325 0.36 6.51 -2.57
C GLY A 325 0.45 6.23 -4.08
N ALA A 326 0.23 4.98 -4.47
CA ALA A 326 0.31 4.52 -5.87
C ALA A 326 -0.80 5.06 -6.78
N PHE A 327 -1.85 5.68 -6.21
CA PHE A 327 -2.90 6.38 -6.93
C PHE A 327 -2.53 7.85 -7.20
N LEU A 328 -1.61 8.42 -6.43
CA LEU A 328 -1.12 9.77 -6.66
C LEU A 328 0.03 9.80 -7.68
N ARG A 329 0.87 8.77 -7.64
CA ARG A 329 2.16 8.75 -8.34
C ARG A 329 2.73 7.32 -8.45
N PRO A 330 3.66 7.09 -9.38
CA PRO A 330 4.58 5.97 -9.23
C PRO A 330 5.37 6.12 -7.91
N MET A 331 5.40 5.07 -7.09
CA MET A 331 6.13 5.00 -5.82
C MET A 331 7.43 4.24 -5.99
N LEU A 332 8.54 4.82 -5.56
CA LEU A 332 9.85 4.18 -5.64
C LEU A 332 9.98 3.11 -4.54
N ASN A 333 10.26 1.87 -4.91
CA ASN A 333 10.53 0.75 -3.99
C ASN A 333 9.44 0.53 -2.92
N SER A 334 9.75 -0.29 -1.90
CA SER A 334 8.84 -0.64 -0.81
C SER A 334 8.72 0.45 0.26
N VAL A 335 9.84 1.05 0.67
CA VAL A 335 9.91 2.11 1.69
C VAL A 335 10.67 3.33 1.16
N GLU A 336 10.04 4.50 1.23
CA GLU A 336 10.63 5.79 0.84
C GLU A 336 10.89 6.64 2.10
N LEU A 337 12.16 6.96 2.38
CA LEU A 337 12.54 7.85 3.48
C LEU A 337 12.80 9.25 2.92
N PHE A 338 11.89 10.18 3.22
CA PHE A 338 11.93 11.54 2.70
C PHE A 338 12.61 12.51 3.67
N ASN A 339 13.56 13.31 3.20
CA ASN A 339 14.03 14.47 3.96
C ASN A 339 13.19 15.71 3.64
N VAL A 340 12.80 15.90 2.38
CA VAL A 340 11.95 17.02 1.95
C VAL A 340 10.89 16.53 0.97
N ILE A 341 9.65 16.93 1.19
CA ILE A 341 8.54 16.71 0.26
C ILE A 341 8.00 18.07 -0.14
N GLU A 342 7.91 18.32 -1.45
CA GLU A 342 7.33 19.52 -2.03
C GLU A 342 6.21 19.14 -3.00
N VAL A 343 4.99 19.58 -2.74
CA VAL A 343 3.82 19.34 -3.60
C VAL A 343 3.41 20.64 -4.27
N ARG A 344 3.51 20.69 -5.60
CA ARG A 344 3.13 21.79 -6.48
C ARG A 344 1.86 21.41 -7.23
N ALA A 345 0.69 21.73 -6.70
CA ALA A 345 -0.55 21.15 -7.19
C ALA A 345 -1.64 22.19 -7.38
N LYS A 346 -2.27 22.18 -8.56
CA LYS A 346 -3.44 23.00 -8.88
C LYS A 346 -4.63 22.14 -9.29
N THR A 347 -5.82 22.73 -9.18
CA THR A 347 -7.11 22.11 -9.51
C THR A 347 -7.96 23.07 -10.32
N ASP A 348 -8.84 22.55 -11.17
CA ASP A 348 -9.88 23.32 -11.87
C ASP A 348 -11.07 23.70 -10.98
N ARG A 349 -11.14 23.14 -9.77
CA ARG A 349 -12.20 23.43 -8.79
C ARG A 349 -11.66 23.56 -7.36
N GLY A 350 -11.76 24.77 -6.81
CA GLY A 350 -11.41 25.09 -5.42
C GLY A 350 -9.90 25.20 -5.17
N ILE A 351 -9.45 24.62 -4.06
CA ILE A 351 -8.04 24.65 -3.61
C ILE A 351 -7.46 23.25 -3.49
N VAL A 352 -6.14 23.17 -3.38
CA VAL A 352 -5.42 21.93 -3.04
C VAL A 352 -4.90 21.98 -1.61
N VAL A 353 -5.10 20.90 -0.86
CA VAL A 353 -4.51 20.67 0.47
C VAL A 353 -3.53 19.50 0.39
N ALA A 354 -2.30 19.72 0.85
CA ALA A 354 -1.23 18.73 0.87
C ALA A 354 -0.38 18.86 2.16
N PRO A 355 0.55 17.92 2.45
CA PRO A 355 1.37 17.95 3.65
C PRO A 355 2.30 19.16 3.75
N GLY A 356 2.54 19.59 4.99
CA GLY A 356 3.43 20.69 5.31
C GLY A 356 2.78 22.06 5.27
N GLU A 357 3.62 23.09 5.15
CA GLU A 357 3.20 24.48 5.09
C GLU A 357 3.06 24.95 3.64
N LEU A 358 2.07 25.83 3.41
CA LEU A 358 1.88 26.49 2.13
C LEU A 358 2.87 27.66 2.01
N ILE A 359 3.92 27.50 1.20
CA ILE A 359 5.01 28.48 1.07
C ILE A 359 4.81 29.46 -0.10
N SER A 360 3.98 29.11 -1.07
CA SER A 360 3.52 30.00 -2.14
C SER A 360 2.19 29.49 -2.69
N SER A 361 1.53 30.26 -3.57
CA SER A 361 0.30 29.83 -4.25
C SER A 361 0.51 28.43 -4.86
N ASN A 362 -0.17 27.41 -4.30
CA ASN A 362 -0.13 26.00 -4.72
C ASN A 362 1.13 25.19 -4.40
N VAL A 363 2.05 25.69 -3.57
CA VAL A 363 3.28 24.94 -3.19
C VAL A 363 3.29 24.65 -1.71
N TRP A 364 3.20 23.37 -1.37
CA TRP A 364 3.27 22.84 -0.03
C TRP A 364 4.62 22.20 0.23
N ARG A 365 5.20 22.40 1.42
CA ARG A 365 6.49 21.81 1.78
C ARG A 365 6.50 21.30 3.22
N ILE A 366 6.98 20.08 3.39
CA ILE A 366 7.34 19.49 4.69
C ILE A 366 8.78 18.98 4.64
N SER A 367 9.48 19.04 5.77
CA SER A 367 10.87 18.58 5.90
C SER A 367 11.07 17.75 7.17
N PHE A 368 11.98 16.79 7.11
CA PHE A 368 12.30 15.84 8.17
C PHE A 368 13.83 15.80 8.37
N PRO A 369 14.33 15.84 9.62
CA PRO A 369 15.77 15.92 9.88
C PRO A 369 16.60 14.72 9.43
N SER A 370 16.02 13.51 9.45
CA SER A 370 16.77 12.26 9.26
C SER A 370 16.10 11.25 8.33
N GLY A 371 15.20 11.73 7.45
CA GLY A 371 14.41 10.87 6.57
C GLY A 371 13.23 10.24 7.30
N PHE A 372 12.01 10.44 6.81
CA PHE A 372 10.79 9.88 7.41
C PHE A 372 9.94 9.19 6.36
N SER A 373 9.35 8.05 6.74
CA SER A 373 8.39 7.32 5.91
C SER A 373 6.98 7.85 6.13
N GLY A 374 6.17 7.87 5.08
CA GLY A 374 4.76 8.19 5.20
C GLY A 374 4.08 8.29 3.85
N VAL A 375 2.76 8.23 3.90
CA VAL A 375 1.94 8.35 2.69
C VAL A 375 1.68 9.82 2.41
N ILE A 376 1.93 10.27 1.18
CA ILE A 376 1.66 11.65 0.74
C ILE A 376 0.21 11.74 0.24
N PRO A 377 -0.70 12.45 0.93
CA PRO A 377 -2.03 12.76 0.43
C PRO A 377 -2.04 14.04 -0.40
N VAL A 378 -2.97 14.11 -1.35
CA VAL A 378 -3.39 15.34 -1.99
C VAL A 378 -4.91 15.37 -2.02
N PHE A 379 -5.50 16.43 -1.49
CA PHE A 379 -6.93 16.71 -1.58
C PHE A 379 -7.16 17.92 -2.47
N ALA A 380 -8.19 17.89 -3.31
CA ALA A 380 -8.62 19.05 -4.08
C ALA A 380 -10.15 19.21 -4.01
N GLY A 381 -10.62 20.44 -3.91
CA GLY A 381 -12.04 20.76 -3.83
C GLY A 381 -12.30 22.14 -3.22
N GLU A 382 -13.57 22.50 -3.10
CA GLU A 382 -14.03 23.79 -2.55
C GLU A 382 -14.03 23.76 -1.01
N PHE A 383 -12.86 23.52 -0.44
CA PHE A 383 -12.68 23.49 1.01
C PHE A 383 -12.77 24.90 1.60
N LYS A 384 -13.59 25.04 2.64
CA LYS A 384 -13.44 26.12 3.62
C LYS A 384 -12.36 25.73 4.63
N LYS A 385 -11.78 26.71 5.32
CA LYS A 385 -10.79 26.47 6.38
C LYS A 385 -11.09 27.25 7.65
N MET A 386 -10.67 26.71 8.78
CA MET A 386 -10.62 27.37 10.09
C MET A 386 -9.31 27.02 10.80
N GLU A 387 -8.79 27.97 11.57
CA GLU A 387 -7.53 27.82 12.31
C GLU A 387 -7.80 27.94 13.82
N LEU A 388 -7.22 27.03 14.58
CA LEU A 388 -7.36 26.94 16.04
C LEU A 388 -5.99 26.78 16.68
N MET A 389 -5.93 26.85 18.02
CA MET A 389 -4.70 26.68 18.78
C MET A 389 -3.58 27.62 18.29
N ASN A 390 -3.88 28.91 18.12
CA ASN A 390 -2.96 29.92 17.59
C ASN A 390 -2.31 29.55 16.25
N GLY A 391 -3.09 28.93 15.35
CA GLY A 391 -2.64 28.53 14.02
C GLY A 391 -1.85 27.21 13.99
N TYR A 392 -1.79 26.48 15.10
CA TYR A 392 -1.19 25.14 15.14
C TYR A 392 -2.07 24.10 14.43
N LEU A 393 -3.40 24.19 14.60
CA LEU A 393 -4.38 23.31 13.96
C LEU A 393 -5.08 24.06 12.83
N THR A 394 -5.12 23.49 11.64
CA THR A 394 -5.99 23.95 10.55
C THR A 394 -7.00 22.87 10.17
N VAL A 395 -8.28 23.19 10.18
CA VAL A 395 -9.36 22.28 9.74
C VAL A 395 -9.86 22.74 8.39
N TYR A 396 -9.75 21.87 7.39
CA TYR A 396 -10.32 22.01 6.05
C TYR A 396 -11.60 21.18 5.98
N TYR A 397 -12.70 21.78 5.54
CA TYR A 397 -13.98 21.08 5.48
C TYR A 397 -14.77 21.43 4.23
N MET A 398 -15.55 20.46 3.75
CA MET A 398 -16.44 20.62 2.61
C MET A 398 -17.71 19.82 2.82
N GLY A 399 -18.86 20.41 2.50
CA GLY A 399 -20.17 19.77 2.63
C GLY A 399 -20.75 19.71 4.05
N LEU A 400 -20.10 20.37 5.01
CA LEU A 400 -20.62 20.61 6.36
C LEU A 400 -21.08 22.08 6.47
N ASP A 401 -22.13 22.33 7.26
CA ASP A 401 -22.43 23.70 7.70
C ASP A 401 -21.37 24.19 8.69
N ASP A 402 -21.23 25.52 8.80
CA ASP A 402 -20.14 26.14 9.55
C ASP A 402 -20.21 25.84 11.07
N LYS A 403 -21.42 25.71 11.64
CA LYS A 403 -21.63 25.35 13.04
C LYS A 403 -21.19 23.91 13.32
N THR A 404 -21.55 22.97 12.43
CA THR A 404 -21.09 21.58 12.54
C THR A 404 -19.58 21.48 12.45
N ALA A 405 -18.98 22.17 11.47
CA ALA A 405 -17.53 22.19 11.28
C ALA A 405 -16.79 22.76 12.50
N GLU A 406 -17.31 23.84 13.08
CA GLU A 406 -16.78 24.45 14.30
C GLU A 406 -16.83 23.47 15.48
N GLY A 407 -17.94 22.76 15.68
CA GLY A 407 -18.05 21.73 16.72
C GLY A 407 -17.01 20.61 16.57
N TYR A 408 -16.73 20.19 15.33
CA TYR A 408 -15.72 19.16 15.05
C TYR A 408 -14.30 19.68 15.29
N ALA A 409 -14.03 20.92 14.91
CA ALA A 409 -12.74 21.55 15.10
C ALA A 409 -12.44 21.80 16.58
N ASN A 410 -13.42 22.26 17.37
CA ASN A 410 -13.29 22.44 18.81
C ASN A 410 -13.01 21.12 19.53
N LEU A 411 -13.72 20.03 19.17
CA LEU A 411 -13.41 18.70 19.71
C LEU A 411 -11.97 18.27 19.35
N THR A 412 -11.53 18.54 18.13
CA THR A 412 -10.15 18.22 17.70
C THR A 412 -9.12 18.99 18.52
N ALA A 413 -9.33 20.28 18.73
CA ALA A 413 -8.46 21.11 19.55
C ALA A 413 -8.39 20.60 20.99
N GLU A 414 -9.54 20.30 21.61
CA GLU A 414 -9.61 19.74 22.97
C GLU A 414 -8.82 18.44 23.10
N ILE A 415 -9.01 17.51 22.15
CA ILE A 415 -8.28 16.23 22.15
C ILE A 415 -6.78 16.48 21.97
N LEU A 416 -6.37 17.37 21.06
CA LEU A 416 -4.96 17.69 20.81
C LEU A 416 -4.30 18.36 22.03
N GLU A 417 -4.99 19.29 22.68
CA GLU A 417 -4.52 19.97 23.90
C GLU A 417 -4.24 18.96 25.01
N PHE A 418 -5.17 18.03 25.24
CA PHE A 418 -4.96 16.92 26.18
C PHE A 418 -3.68 16.14 25.87
N GLY A 419 -3.44 15.79 24.60
CA GLY A 419 -2.23 15.06 24.21
C GLY A 419 -0.96 15.87 24.38
N VAL A 420 -0.99 17.16 24.02
CA VAL A 420 0.16 18.06 24.15
C VAL A 420 0.55 18.23 25.62
N GLU A 421 -0.43 18.39 26.51
CA GLU A 421 -0.22 18.52 27.95
C GLU A 421 0.47 17.28 28.55
N HIS A 422 -0.01 16.08 28.19
CA HIS A 422 0.41 14.83 28.83
C HIS A 422 1.60 14.15 28.13
N PHE A 423 1.66 14.21 26.80
CA PHE A 423 2.60 13.45 25.98
C PHE A 423 3.55 14.34 25.17
N GLY A 424 3.49 15.66 25.35
CA GLY A 424 4.30 16.62 24.60
C GLY A 424 3.77 16.85 23.19
N LYS A 425 4.29 17.86 22.50
CA LYS A 425 3.83 18.20 21.15
C LYS A 425 4.25 17.13 20.14
N PRO A 426 3.37 16.73 19.19
CA PRO A 426 3.76 15.90 18.05
C PRO A 426 4.93 16.50 17.27
N GLY A 427 5.60 15.66 16.48
CA GLY A 427 6.78 16.02 15.71
C GLY A 427 6.57 17.17 14.72
N TYR A 428 5.33 17.41 14.30
CA TYR A 428 4.97 18.38 13.26
C TYR A 428 4.88 19.82 13.77
N GLY A 429 5.31 20.78 12.95
CA GLY A 429 5.22 22.21 13.27
C GLY A 429 3.76 22.68 13.38
N LYS A 430 2.92 22.21 12.46
CA LYS A 430 1.46 22.40 12.38
C LYS A 430 0.80 21.08 11.97
N VAL A 431 -0.47 20.93 12.30
CA VAL A 431 -1.28 19.76 11.95
C VAL A 431 -2.57 20.18 11.25
N LYS A 432 -3.09 19.29 10.40
CA LYS A 432 -4.28 19.58 9.59
C LYS A 432 -5.31 18.47 9.72
N VAL A 433 -6.59 18.84 9.83
CA VAL A 433 -7.70 17.90 9.61
C VAL A 433 -8.36 18.23 8.29
N VAL A 434 -8.71 17.20 7.50
CA VAL A 434 -9.51 17.34 6.29
C VAL A 434 -10.78 16.52 6.44
N TYR A 435 -11.92 17.20 6.31
CA TYR A 435 -13.26 16.58 6.20
C TYR A 435 -13.71 16.63 4.72
N PRO A 436 -13.38 15.61 3.90
CA PRO A 436 -13.73 15.60 2.49
C PRO A 436 -15.18 15.17 2.26
N LYS A 437 -15.88 15.86 1.37
CA LYS A 437 -17.20 15.43 0.86
C LYS A 437 -17.03 14.25 -0.11
N GLU A 438 -18.01 13.34 -0.15
CA GLU A 438 -18.09 12.19 -1.09
C GLU A 438 -17.00 11.12 -0.93
N ILE A 439 -16.14 11.22 0.08
CA ILE A 439 -15.00 10.32 0.29
C ILE A 439 -15.07 9.75 1.69
N SER A 440 -15.19 8.42 1.79
CA SER A 440 -15.11 7.72 3.07
C SER A 440 -13.65 7.48 3.44
N ILE A 441 -13.21 8.04 4.56
CA ILE A 441 -11.83 7.93 5.05
C ILE A 441 -11.73 8.12 6.56
N SER A 442 -10.78 7.40 7.16
CA SER A 442 -10.28 7.55 8.52
C SER A 442 -8.80 7.20 8.46
N SER A 443 -7.92 8.20 8.37
CA SER A 443 -6.49 7.94 8.19
C SER A 443 -5.67 9.17 8.49
N LEU A 444 -4.66 9.00 9.35
CA LEU A 444 -3.53 9.92 9.39
C LEU A 444 -2.59 9.65 8.21
N MET A 445 -2.10 10.74 7.60
CA MET A 445 -1.09 10.72 6.55
C MET A 445 -0.15 11.93 6.75
N LEU A 446 1.02 11.67 7.32
CA LEU A 446 1.96 12.71 7.78
C LEU A 446 1.29 13.69 8.76
N ASP A 447 1.32 14.98 8.47
CA ASP A 447 0.73 16.04 9.29
C ASP A 447 -0.76 16.29 8.98
N THR A 448 -1.41 15.40 8.22
CA THR A 448 -2.82 15.52 7.82
C THR A 448 -3.64 14.31 8.27
N LEU A 449 -4.64 14.55 9.13
CA LEU A 449 -5.69 13.59 9.46
C LEU A 449 -6.89 13.81 8.54
N ALA A 450 -7.28 12.79 7.78
CA ALA A 450 -8.50 12.82 6.97
C ALA A 450 -9.59 11.97 7.61
N TYR A 451 -10.77 12.56 7.82
CA TYR A 451 -11.87 11.90 8.52
C TYR A 451 -13.22 12.27 7.87
N SER A 452 -14.10 11.30 7.67
CA SER A 452 -15.40 11.53 7.01
C SER A 452 -16.62 11.18 7.85
N HIS A 453 -16.44 10.61 9.04
CA HIS A 453 -17.53 10.26 9.95
C HIS A 453 -17.81 11.41 10.91
N ASN A 454 -18.90 11.34 11.68
CA ASN A 454 -19.22 12.33 12.71
C ASN A 454 -18.34 12.08 13.97
N PRO A 455 -17.32 12.92 14.25
CA PRO A 455 -16.43 12.73 15.39
C PRO A 455 -17.15 12.93 16.73
N LEU A 456 -18.23 13.72 16.81
CA LEU A 456 -19.00 13.86 18.05
C LEU A 456 -19.73 12.55 18.40
N ARG A 457 -20.24 11.83 17.40
CA ARG A 457 -20.89 10.52 17.58
C ARG A 457 -19.87 9.40 17.88
N TYR A 458 -18.71 9.45 17.25
CA TYR A 458 -17.67 8.42 17.35
C TYR A 458 -16.43 8.93 18.11
N LYS A 459 -16.65 9.68 19.21
CA LYS A 459 -15.61 10.45 19.92
C LYS A 459 -14.32 9.66 20.16
N TYR A 460 -14.38 8.52 20.84
CA TYR A 460 -13.17 7.74 21.18
C TYR A 460 -12.50 7.07 19.99
N GLY A 461 -13.26 6.77 18.93
CA GLY A 461 -12.69 6.33 17.65
C GLY A 461 -11.99 7.49 16.93
N TYR A 462 -12.52 8.71 17.03
CA TYR A 462 -11.85 9.90 16.51
C TYR A 462 -10.62 10.29 17.34
N THR A 463 -10.69 10.18 18.67
CA THR A 463 -9.54 10.36 19.58
C THR A 463 -8.40 9.41 19.24
N TYR A 464 -8.71 8.16 18.89
CA TYR A 464 -7.73 7.18 18.40
C TYR A 464 -7.01 7.69 17.15
N GLU A 465 -7.75 8.23 16.18
CA GLU A 465 -7.17 8.79 14.95
C GLU A 465 -6.33 10.06 15.19
N VAL A 466 -6.73 10.90 16.14
CA VAL A 466 -5.94 12.08 16.56
C VAL A 466 -4.64 11.66 17.23
N ALA A 467 -4.68 10.62 18.07
CA ALA A 467 -3.49 10.09 18.75
C ALA A 467 -2.44 9.56 17.76
N HIS A 468 -2.83 9.23 16.51
CA HIS A 468 -1.87 8.82 15.51
C HIS A 468 -0.81 9.88 15.21
N TRP A 469 -1.02 11.18 15.47
CA TRP A 469 0.04 12.19 15.28
C TRP A 469 1.28 11.92 16.13
N TRP A 470 1.13 11.26 17.28
CA TRP A 470 2.27 10.76 18.07
C TRP A 470 2.77 9.43 17.53
N VAL A 471 1.88 8.44 17.35
CA VAL A 471 2.25 7.08 16.90
C VAL A 471 1.23 6.55 15.88
N PRO A 472 1.59 6.31 14.61
CA PRO A 472 2.94 6.33 14.05
C PRO A 472 3.46 7.69 13.56
N GLY A 473 2.74 8.79 13.81
CA GLY A 473 2.99 10.08 13.15
C GLY A 473 4.30 10.76 13.53
N THR A 474 4.75 10.62 14.78
CA THR A 474 6.02 11.16 15.28
C THR A 474 7.06 10.07 15.43
N VAL A 475 6.67 8.88 15.85
CA VAL A 475 7.52 7.69 15.96
C VAL A 475 6.84 6.53 15.26
N THR A 476 7.52 5.86 14.34
CA THR A 476 6.97 4.73 13.56
C THR A 476 7.43 3.38 14.10
N PHE A 477 6.72 2.31 13.77
CA PHE A 477 7.10 0.92 14.07
C PHE A 477 6.89 0.01 12.86
N ASP A 478 7.41 0.39 11.71
CA ASP A 478 7.09 -0.24 10.41
C ASP A 478 8.17 -1.19 9.89
N ARG A 479 9.31 -1.29 10.59
CA ARG A 479 10.43 -2.17 10.24
C ARG A 479 10.58 -3.31 11.23
N ASN A 480 10.43 -3.04 12.53
CA ASN A 480 10.42 -4.10 13.54
C ASN A 480 9.00 -4.61 13.80
N MET A 481 8.58 -5.63 13.06
CA MET A 481 7.21 -6.18 13.14
C MET A 481 6.83 -6.70 14.53
N SER A 482 7.80 -7.15 15.35
CA SER A 482 7.52 -7.55 16.73
C SER A 482 7.09 -6.39 17.65
N GLN A 483 7.36 -5.15 17.26
CA GLN A 483 6.99 -3.94 18.01
C GLN A 483 5.86 -3.14 17.33
N PHE A 484 5.41 -3.57 16.15
CA PHE A 484 4.36 -2.92 15.37
C PHE A 484 3.03 -2.74 16.13
N TRP A 485 2.74 -3.59 17.11
CA TRP A 485 1.56 -3.48 17.97
C TRP A 485 1.44 -2.11 18.65
N PHE A 486 2.54 -1.39 18.87
CA PHE A 486 2.51 -0.05 19.49
C PHE A 486 1.83 0.99 18.61
N ASN A 487 1.86 0.83 17.28
CA ASN A 487 1.08 1.64 16.33
C ASN A 487 -0.43 1.56 16.58
N LEU A 488 -0.90 0.47 17.20
CA LEU A 488 -2.31 0.28 17.56
C LEU A 488 -2.59 0.59 19.02
N ALA A 489 -1.69 0.18 19.91
CA ALA A 489 -1.87 0.25 21.36
C ALA A 489 -1.82 1.67 21.88
N PHE A 490 -0.84 2.47 21.47
CA PHE A 490 -0.70 3.83 21.96
C PHE A 490 -1.95 4.69 21.65
N PRO A 491 -2.50 4.67 20.41
CA PRO A 491 -3.74 5.37 20.12
C PRO A 491 -4.94 4.93 20.97
N TRP A 492 -5.07 3.63 21.29
CA TRP A 492 -6.15 3.17 22.18
C TRP A 492 -5.91 3.56 23.64
N TYR A 493 -4.66 3.47 24.11
CA TYR A 493 -4.25 3.97 25.42
C TYR A 493 -4.57 5.45 25.58
N TYR A 494 -4.26 6.25 24.55
CA TYR A 494 -4.61 7.67 24.50
C TYR A 494 -6.12 7.86 24.68
N SER A 495 -6.96 7.13 23.93
CA SER A 495 -8.42 7.21 24.08
C SER A 495 -8.89 6.83 25.48
N LEU A 496 -8.28 5.84 26.14
CA LEU A 496 -8.58 5.49 27.53
C LEU A 496 -8.23 6.63 28.49
N LYS A 497 -7.05 7.25 28.35
CA LYS A 497 -6.64 8.38 29.20
C LYS A 497 -7.51 9.61 28.98
N TYR A 498 -7.85 9.93 27.73
CA TYR A 498 -8.76 11.02 27.41
C TYR A 498 -10.18 10.76 27.95
N ALA A 499 -10.70 9.53 27.83
CA ALA A 499 -11.96 9.15 28.46
C ALA A 499 -11.92 9.30 29.99
N GLN A 500 -10.80 8.93 30.62
CA GLN A 500 -10.57 9.09 32.06
C GLN A 500 -10.51 10.56 32.48
N ASN A 501 -9.98 11.44 31.63
CA ASN A 501 -9.98 12.89 31.83
C ASN A 501 -11.39 13.49 31.79
N ILE A 502 -12.28 12.91 30.98
CA ILE A 502 -13.70 13.31 30.94
C ILE A 502 -14.44 12.83 32.19
N SER A 503 -14.41 11.51 32.46
CA SER A 503 -15.02 10.92 33.66
C SER A 503 -14.57 9.48 33.89
N GLN A 504 -14.66 9.01 35.14
CA GLN A 504 -14.42 7.60 35.45
C GLN A 504 -15.43 6.66 34.77
N GLU A 505 -16.66 7.12 34.53
CA GLU A 505 -17.67 6.30 33.85
C GLU A 505 -17.31 6.10 32.37
N SER A 506 -16.99 7.19 31.68
CA SER A 506 -16.49 7.15 30.29
C SER A 506 -15.28 6.22 30.11
N TYR A 507 -14.33 6.27 31.07
CA TYR A 507 -13.20 5.35 31.09
C TYR A 507 -13.64 3.89 31.25
N ARG A 508 -14.52 3.59 32.22
CA ARG A 508 -15.02 2.23 32.46
C ARG A 508 -15.76 1.68 31.25
N GLU A 509 -16.64 2.47 30.64
CA GLU A 509 -17.38 2.08 29.43
C GLU A 509 -16.43 1.72 28.28
N LEU A 510 -15.46 2.59 27.98
CA LEU A 510 -14.49 2.37 26.90
C LEU A 510 -13.58 1.17 27.17
N ARG A 511 -13.11 1.03 28.41
CA ARG A 511 -12.27 -0.11 28.83
C ARG A 511 -13.04 -1.42 28.73
N ASN A 512 -14.28 -1.47 29.21
CA ASN A 512 -15.14 -2.65 29.12
C ASN A 512 -15.48 -3.01 27.67
N TYR A 513 -15.67 -2.01 26.80
CA TYR A 513 -15.82 -2.24 25.37
C TYR A 513 -14.60 -2.98 24.78
N GLY A 514 -13.39 -2.48 25.05
CA GLY A 514 -12.14 -3.09 24.59
C GLY A 514 -11.96 -4.53 25.08
N ILE A 515 -12.18 -4.77 26.38
CA ILE A 515 -12.12 -6.10 27.01
C ILE A 515 -13.15 -7.05 26.37
N SER A 516 -14.39 -6.59 26.19
CA SER A 516 -15.45 -7.37 25.56
C SER A 516 -15.13 -7.73 24.09
N LYS A 517 -14.54 -6.80 23.34
CA LYS A 517 -14.08 -7.05 21.97
C LYS A 517 -12.90 -8.01 21.96
N TYR A 518 -11.95 -7.89 22.88
CA TYR A 518 -10.85 -8.83 23.03
C TYR A 518 -11.36 -10.25 23.27
N HIS A 519 -12.19 -10.48 24.29
CA HIS A 519 -12.69 -11.84 24.58
C HIS A 519 -13.46 -12.46 23.41
N ARG A 520 -14.32 -11.70 22.72
CA ARG A 520 -15.01 -12.22 21.53
C ARG A 520 -14.04 -12.53 20.40
N ALA A 521 -13.11 -11.62 20.14
CA ALA A 521 -12.18 -11.75 19.04
C ALA A 521 -11.13 -12.83 19.29
N THR A 522 -10.75 -13.17 20.52
CA THR A 522 -9.84 -14.27 20.86
C THR A 522 -10.56 -15.60 21.08
N LYS A 523 -11.90 -15.62 20.97
CA LYS A 523 -12.76 -16.75 21.38
C LYS A 523 -12.42 -17.22 22.81
N TYR A 524 -12.37 -16.27 23.74
CA TYR A 524 -12.06 -16.52 25.14
C TYR A 524 -10.73 -17.25 25.37
N GLY A 525 -9.75 -17.02 24.49
CA GLY A 525 -8.38 -17.55 24.61
C GLY A 525 -8.01 -18.63 23.58
N GLU A 526 -8.98 -19.25 22.90
CA GLU A 526 -8.73 -20.37 21.97
C GLU A 526 -7.77 -20.01 20.81
N LYS A 527 -7.77 -18.75 20.37
CA LYS A 527 -6.93 -18.28 19.25
C LYS A 527 -6.13 -17.02 19.58
N ASP A 528 -5.88 -16.78 20.86
CA ASP A 528 -5.09 -15.62 21.27
C ASP A 528 -3.63 -15.73 20.80
N VAL A 529 -2.98 -14.59 20.62
CA VAL A 529 -1.57 -14.51 20.22
C VAL A 529 -0.81 -13.51 21.10
N PRO A 530 0.51 -13.70 21.31
CA PRO A 530 1.35 -12.69 21.95
C PRO A 530 1.29 -11.34 21.21
N LEU A 531 1.48 -10.23 21.94
CA LEU A 531 1.55 -8.90 21.32
C LEU A 531 2.68 -8.81 20.29
N THR A 532 3.81 -9.44 20.59
CA THR A 532 4.97 -9.49 19.70
C THR A 532 4.74 -10.27 18.41
N GLU A 533 3.62 -11.00 18.31
CA GLU A 533 3.26 -11.81 17.14
C GLU A 533 1.98 -11.34 16.45
N VAL A 534 1.32 -10.29 16.94
CA VAL A 534 0.04 -9.83 16.40
C VAL A 534 0.13 -9.41 14.93
N TRP A 535 1.30 -8.95 14.49
CA TRP A 535 1.55 -8.61 13.09
C TRP A 535 1.37 -9.81 12.16
N LYS A 536 1.38 -11.07 12.63
CA LYS A 536 1.16 -12.25 11.79
C LYS A 536 -0.29 -12.42 11.35
N VAL A 537 -1.25 -11.84 12.10
CA VAL A 537 -2.70 -12.04 11.85
C VAL A 537 -3.37 -10.86 11.14
N TRP A 538 -2.64 -9.80 10.80
CA TRP A 538 -3.23 -8.59 10.20
C TRP A 538 -3.96 -8.83 8.86
N ARG A 539 -3.50 -9.80 8.07
CA ARG A 539 -4.11 -10.17 6.78
C ARG A 539 -5.20 -11.23 6.90
N THR A 540 -5.14 -12.07 7.94
CA THR A 540 -5.97 -13.27 8.06
C THR A 540 -7.14 -13.06 9.03
N ASP A 541 -6.96 -12.26 10.09
CA ASP A 541 -8.00 -11.96 11.08
C ASP A 541 -7.86 -10.53 11.62
N ILE A 542 -8.47 -9.58 10.91
CA ILE A 542 -8.44 -8.16 11.29
C ILE A 542 -9.05 -7.89 12.68
N ASN A 543 -10.04 -8.69 13.11
CA ASN A 543 -10.66 -8.51 14.41
C ASN A 543 -9.71 -8.93 15.54
N LEU A 544 -9.02 -10.06 15.37
CA LEU A 544 -7.99 -10.51 16.30
C LEU A 544 -6.81 -9.54 16.32
N TYR A 545 -6.39 -9.04 15.15
CA TYR A 545 -5.33 -8.05 15.01
C TYR A 545 -5.61 -6.77 15.82
N TYR A 546 -6.80 -6.18 15.69
CA TYR A 546 -7.17 -5.01 16.51
C TYR A 546 -7.38 -5.39 17.99
N ALA A 547 -7.96 -6.55 18.27
CA ALA A 547 -8.22 -6.97 19.65
C ALA A 547 -6.94 -7.12 20.48
N VAL A 548 -5.96 -7.83 19.94
CA VAL A 548 -4.67 -8.04 20.59
C VAL A 548 -3.85 -6.76 20.50
N GLY A 549 -3.65 -6.21 19.31
CA GLY A 549 -2.74 -5.09 19.08
C GLY A 549 -3.19 -3.80 19.76
N ALA A 550 -4.47 -3.43 19.67
CA ALA A 550 -4.98 -2.20 20.26
C ALA A 550 -5.42 -2.40 21.72
N TYR A 551 -6.38 -3.31 21.97
CA TYR A 551 -7.02 -3.38 23.29
C TYR A 551 -6.12 -3.99 24.35
N LYS A 552 -5.57 -5.19 24.12
CA LYS A 552 -4.60 -5.78 25.04
C LYS A 552 -3.34 -4.91 25.14
N GLY A 553 -2.82 -4.43 24.02
CA GLY A 553 -1.65 -3.55 24.00
C GLY A 553 -1.81 -2.30 24.86
N ALA A 554 -2.96 -1.64 24.81
CA ALA A 554 -3.23 -0.49 25.67
C ALA A 554 -3.33 -0.86 27.15
N LEU A 555 -3.92 -2.00 27.50
CA LEU A 555 -3.94 -2.48 28.90
C LEU A 555 -2.53 -2.82 29.41
N VAL A 556 -1.63 -3.27 28.54
CA VAL A 556 -0.20 -3.40 28.89
C VAL A 556 0.39 -2.03 29.24
N LEU A 557 0.10 -0.99 28.45
CA LEU A 557 0.56 0.37 28.75
C LEU A 557 -0.05 0.90 30.07
N GLU A 558 -1.33 0.64 30.35
CA GLU A 558 -1.94 0.96 31.65
C GLU A 558 -1.26 0.22 32.80
N LYS A 559 -0.94 -1.07 32.62
CA LYS A 559 -0.26 -1.86 33.66
C LYS A 559 1.13 -1.33 33.97
N LEU A 560 1.86 -0.89 32.95
CA LEU A 560 3.14 -0.21 33.12
C LEU A 560 2.95 1.13 33.84
N GLU A 561 1.99 1.96 33.44
CA GLU A 561 1.65 3.22 34.10
C GLU A 561 1.34 3.01 35.60
N GLU A 562 0.51 2.03 35.93
CA GLU A 562 0.17 1.66 37.31
C GLU A 562 1.40 1.21 38.09
N TYR A 563 2.23 0.36 37.49
CA TYR A 563 3.42 -0.18 38.16
C TYR A 563 4.47 0.90 38.41
N THR A 564 4.71 1.79 37.44
CA THR A 564 5.80 2.79 37.51
C THR A 564 5.38 4.12 38.10
N GLY A 565 4.08 4.37 38.19
CA GLY A 565 3.52 5.68 38.51
C GLY A 565 3.35 6.53 37.26
N ARG A 566 2.25 7.28 37.22
CA ARG A 566 1.82 8.09 36.06
C ARG A 566 2.85 9.14 35.63
N GLU A 567 3.43 9.86 36.59
CA GLU A 567 4.38 10.93 36.29
C GLU A 567 5.62 10.40 35.57
N ALA A 568 6.22 9.33 36.11
CA ALA A 568 7.36 8.66 35.48
C ALA A 568 6.99 8.10 34.09
N PHE A 569 5.79 7.53 33.95
CA PHE A 569 5.31 6.99 32.68
C PHE A 569 5.15 8.07 31.59
N PHE A 570 4.44 9.17 31.90
CA PHE A 570 4.23 10.28 30.96
C PHE A 570 5.53 11.00 30.63
N GLN A 571 6.41 11.20 31.62
CA GLN A 571 7.73 11.75 31.37
C GLN A 571 8.56 10.87 30.42
N SER A 572 8.50 9.55 30.61
CA SER A 572 9.22 8.60 29.76
C SER A 572 8.68 8.56 28.33
N LEU A 573 7.36 8.69 28.14
CA LEU A 573 6.76 8.83 26.80
C LEU A 573 7.24 10.11 26.11
N ARG A 574 7.26 11.25 26.82
CA ARG A 574 7.77 12.53 26.28
C ARG A 574 9.23 12.41 25.82
N GLU A 575 10.09 11.85 26.67
CA GLU A 575 11.50 11.60 26.34
C GLU A 575 11.66 10.63 25.17
N PHE A 576 10.85 9.57 25.13
CA PHE A 576 10.87 8.60 24.05
C PHE A 576 10.46 9.22 22.71
N PHE A 577 9.37 9.99 22.68
CA PHE A 577 8.89 10.64 21.46
C PHE A 577 9.87 11.69 20.93
N GLU A 578 10.54 12.44 21.81
CA GLU A 578 11.57 13.38 21.36
C GLU A 578 12.83 12.64 20.86
N LYS A 579 13.27 11.59 21.56
CA LYS A 579 14.42 10.76 21.14
C LYS A 579 14.22 10.13 19.76
N TYR A 580 13.01 9.69 19.47
CA TYR A 580 12.65 8.97 18.24
C TYR A 580 11.89 9.82 17.22
N ARG A 581 11.87 11.14 17.38
CA ARG A 581 11.15 12.06 16.49
C ARG A 581 11.52 11.86 15.02
N PHE A 582 10.51 11.54 14.22
CA PHE A 582 10.61 11.19 12.80
C PHE A 582 11.56 10.03 12.51
N ARG A 583 11.53 9.00 13.36
CA ARG A 583 12.34 7.78 13.24
C ARG A 583 11.53 6.55 13.65
N GLU A 584 12.07 5.39 13.31
CA GLU A 584 11.59 4.11 13.83
C GLU A 584 11.91 4.01 15.32
N GLY A 585 10.90 3.74 16.13
CA GLY A 585 11.03 3.55 17.57
C GLY A 585 11.67 2.22 17.96
N ASN A 586 12.18 2.17 19.18
CA ASN A 586 12.58 0.91 19.82
C ASN A 586 11.99 0.85 21.24
N LEU A 587 11.01 -0.03 21.46
CA LEU A 587 10.33 -0.14 22.76
C LEU A 587 11.25 -0.58 23.89
N ASN A 588 12.37 -1.26 23.60
CA ASN A 588 13.36 -1.57 24.64
C ASN A 588 14.01 -0.29 25.21
N ASP A 589 14.15 0.75 24.38
CA ASP A 589 14.64 2.04 24.85
C ASP A 589 13.58 2.79 25.65
N PHE A 590 12.30 2.69 25.27
CA PHE A 590 11.20 3.24 26.08
C PHE A 590 11.20 2.60 27.47
N VAL A 591 11.33 1.27 27.55
CA VAL A 591 11.44 0.53 28.80
C VAL A 591 12.63 1.00 29.62
N ALA A 592 13.81 1.16 29.00
CA ALA A 592 15.01 1.63 29.71
C ALA A 592 14.85 3.07 30.27
N ILE A 593 14.21 3.97 29.51
CA ILE A 593 13.87 5.33 29.98
C ILE A 593 12.90 5.24 31.17
N LEU A 594 11.90 4.36 31.07
CA LEU A 594 10.90 4.17 32.11
C LEU A 594 11.47 3.56 33.40
N GLU A 595 12.39 2.61 33.31
CA GLU A 595 13.13 2.07 34.47
C GLU A 595 13.92 3.17 35.17
N LYS A 596 14.66 3.98 34.39
CA LYS A 596 15.44 5.10 34.90
C LYS A 596 14.57 6.12 35.63
N ASN A 597 13.44 6.51 35.04
CA ASN A 597 12.58 7.56 35.58
C ASN A 597 11.71 7.08 36.76
N SER A 598 11.39 5.80 36.83
CA SER A 598 10.57 5.23 37.91
C SER A 598 11.37 4.63 39.07
N GLY A 599 12.65 4.30 38.84
CA GLY A 599 13.49 3.58 39.79
C GLY A 599 13.05 2.12 40.03
N LYS A 600 12.17 1.57 39.18
CA LYS A 600 11.65 0.19 39.29
C LYS A 600 12.15 -0.69 38.15
N PRO A 601 12.26 -2.01 38.35
CA PRO A 601 12.57 -2.95 37.27
C PRO A 601 11.32 -3.15 36.39
N VAL A 602 11.40 -2.78 35.11
CA VAL A 602 10.27 -2.80 34.17
C VAL A 602 10.49 -3.82 33.05
N LYS A 603 11.73 -4.15 32.71
CA LYS A 603 12.08 -5.02 31.58
C LYS A 603 11.40 -6.39 31.65
N GLU A 604 11.50 -7.08 32.79
CA GLU A 604 10.89 -8.40 32.97
C GLU A 604 9.36 -8.35 32.89
N LEU A 605 8.76 -7.32 33.51
CA LEU A 605 7.31 -7.10 33.44
C LEU A 605 6.86 -6.86 31.98
N PHE A 606 7.56 -5.98 31.25
CA PHE A 606 7.27 -5.69 29.85
C PHE A 606 7.37 -6.94 28.97
N GLN A 607 8.45 -7.72 29.12
CA GLN A 607 8.64 -8.98 28.38
C GLN A 607 7.52 -9.98 28.68
N ASN A 608 7.18 -10.17 29.95
CA ASN A 608 6.10 -11.07 30.35
C ASN A 608 4.75 -10.66 29.74
N LEU A 609 4.40 -9.37 29.84
CA LEU A 609 3.12 -8.85 29.35
C LEU A 609 2.99 -8.89 27.82
N THR A 610 4.11 -8.83 27.08
CA THR A 610 4.11 -8.76 25.62
C THR A 610 4.30 -10.12 24.94
N ALA A 611 5.04 -11.05 25.56
CA ALA A 611 5.35 -12.36 25.00
C ALA A 611 4.31 -13.45 25.33
N ASN A 612 3.43 -13.21 26.32
CA ASN A 612 2.39 -14.17 26.72
C ASN A 612 1.01 -13.77 26.20
N THR A 613 0.11 -14.75 26.08
CA THR A 613 -1.34 -14.58 25.81
C THR A 613 -2.10 -14.13 27.07
N GLY A 614 -3.36 -13.70 26.92
CA GLY A 614 -4.21 -13.19 28.01
C GLY A 614 -4.12 -11.68 28.21
N LEU A 615 -5.03 -11.14 29.02
CA LEU A 615 -4.99 -9.73 29.46
C LEU A 615 -4.09 -9.57 30.71
N PRO A 616 -3.46 -8.40 30.92
CA PRO A 616 -2.63 -8.09 32.09
C PRO A 616 -3.32 -8.13 33.46
#